data_AF-M1DB77-F1
#
_entry.id   AF-M1DB77-F1
#
_cell.length_a   1.000
_cell.length_b   1.000
_cell.length_c   1.000
_cell.angle_alpha   90.00
_cell.angle_beta   90.00
_cell.angle_gamma   90.00
#
_symmetry.space_group_name_H-M   'P 1'
#
loop_
_entity.id
_entity.type
_entity.pdbx_description
1 polymer ?
#
loop_
_entity_poly.entity_id
_entity_poly.type
_entity_poly.pdbx_seq_one_letter_code
_entity_poly.pdbx_strand_id
1 'polypeptide(L)'
;LTIHCASKNDDLGYHDLAINQVFNWSFCEAILSRTLFFCHFWWGSKEKVFDVFNDPYTCVKGTGNPNILTNCKWEARADGFYLELFNSTSETYYMYHYLEWS
;
A
#
# COMPACT_ATOMS: atom_id res chain seq x y z
N LEU A 1 -11.43 -9.39 4.20
CA LEU A 1 -11.08 -8.00 3.88
C LEU A 1 -11.46 -7.78 2.43
N THR A 2 -12.40 -6.90 2.15
CA THR A 2 -12.70 -6.52 0.76
C THR A 2 -11.83 -5.31 0.45
N ILE A 3 -11.21 -5.29 -0.73
CA ILE A 3 -10.39 -4.18 -1.21
C ILE A 3 -10.83 -3.77 -2.60
N HIS A 4 -10.75 -2.49 -2.88
CA HIS A 4 -10.92 -1.93 -4.21
C HIS A 4 -9.81 -0.92 -4.45
N CYS A 5 -8.98 -1.16 -5.46
CA CYS A 5 -7.83 -0.32 -5.75
C CYS A 5 -7.93 0.25 -7.16
N ALA A 6 -7.57 1.51 -7.33
CA ALA A 6 -7.59 2.14 -8.64
C ALA A 6 -6.54 3.25 -8.77
N SER A 7 -6.14 3.50 -10.01
CA SER A 7 -5.49 4.72 -10.48
C SER A 7 -6.47 5.48 -11.38
N LYS A 8 -6.10 6.71 -11.76
CA LYS A 8 -6.90 7.56 -12.67
C LYS A 8 -7.52 6.80 -13.85
N ASN A 9 -6.74 5.95 -14.51
CA ASN A 9 -7.15 5.23 -15.71
C ASN A 9 -7.19 3.70 -15.53
N ASP A 10 -6.67 3.18 -14.43
CA ASP A 10 -6.57 1.74 -14.19
C ASP A 10 -7.40 1.35 -12.98
N ASP A 11 -8.52 0.70 -13.23
CA ASP A 11 -9.32 0.08 -12.17
C ASP A 11 -8.83 -1.35 -11.95
N LEU A 12 -8.33 -1.63 -10.74
CA LEU A 12 -7.89 -2.98 -10.37
C LEU A 12 -9.06 -3.83 -9.85
N GLY A 13 -10.23 -3.23 -9.61
CA GLY A 13 -11.45 -3.90 -9.23
C GLY A 13 -11.52 -4.31 -7.76
N TYR A 14 -12.61 -5.03 -7.44
CA TYR A 14 -12.90 -5.54 -6.10
C TYR A 14 -12.26 -6.91 -5.88
N HIS A 15 -11.63 -7.09 -4.71
CA HIS A 15 -11.04 -8.37 -4.30
C HIS A 15 -11.40 -8.68 -2.85
N ASP A 16 -11.82 -9.91 -2.59
CA ASP A 16 -12.01 -10.43 -1.24
C ASP A 16 -10.80 -11.24 -0.82
N LEU A 17 -10.14 -10.81 0.26
CA LEU A 17 -8.97 -11.44 0.83
C LEU A 17 -9.29 -12.10 2.17
N ALA A 18 -8.97 -13.38 2.27
CA ALA A 18 -8.88 -14.13 3.52
C ALA A 18 -7.56 -13.82 4.24
N ILE A 19 -7.44 -14.31 5.49
CA ILE A 19 -6.20 -14.19 6.27
C ILE A 19 -5.05 -14.84 5.49
N ASN A 20 -3.90 -14.16 5.42
CA ASN A 20 -2.69 -14.56 4.68
C ASN A 20 -2.83 -14.60 3.15
N GLN A 21 -3.95 -14.17 2.57
CA GLN A 21 -4.02 -13.97 1.12
C GLN A 21 -3.40 -12.64 0.71
N VAL A 22 -2.76 -12.65 -0.46
CA VAL A 22 -2.07 -11.51 -1.03
C VAL A 22 -2.74 -11.13 -2.33
N PHE A 23 -3.11 -9.87 -2.45
CA PHE A 23 -3.44 -9.24 -3.73
C PHE A 23 -2.20 -8.52 -4.25
N ASN A 24 -1.79 -8.81 -5.48
CA ASN A 24 -0.66 -8.19 -6.12
C ASN A 24 -1.03 -7.61 -7.49
N TRP A 25 -0.40 -6.50 -7.83
CA TRP A 25 -0.44 -5.92 -9.17
C TRP A 25 0.89 -5.25 -9.46
N SER A 26 1.14 -4.97 -10.73
CA SER A 26 2.30 -4.24 -11.19
C SER A 26 1.91 -3.31 -12.32
N PHE A 27 2.68 -2.24 -12.49
CA PHE A 27 2.52 -1.26 -13.54
C PHE A 27 3.90 -0.74 -13.94
N CYS A 28 4.01 -0.22 -15.16
CA CYS A 28 5.22 0.44 -15.62
C CYS A 28 5.11 1.93 -15.30
N GLU A 29 5.95 2.41 -14.37
CA GLU A 29 5.94 3.82 -14.03
C GLU A 29 6.54 4.66 -15.16
N ALA A 30 5.74 5.56 -15.73
CA ALA A 30 6.23 6.51 -16.71
C ALA A 30 6.91 7.68 -15.97
N ILE A 31 8.17 7.96 -16.28
CA ILE A 31 9.03 8.98 -15.61
C ILE A 31 8.41 10.39 -15.59
N LEU A 32 7.45 10.68 -16.47
CA LEU A 32 6.73 11.96 -16.57
C LEU A 32 5.31 11.92 -15.97
N SER A 33 4.84 10.77 -15.50
CA SER A 33 3.53 10.58 -14.89
C SER A 33 3.62 10.66 -13.37
N ARG A 34 2.62 11.28 -12.74
CA ARG A 34 2.39 11.19 -11.30
C ARG A 34 1.42 10.04 -11.05
N THR A 35 1.86 8.81 -11.25
CA THR A 35 0.97 7.67 -11.04
C THR A 35 0.64 7.59 -9.57
N LEU A 36 -0.64 7.39 -9.28
CA LEU A 36 -1.17 7.27 -7.94
C LEU A 36 -2.14 6.11 -7.95
N PHE A 37 -1.98 5.21 -6.98
CA PHE A 37 -2.98 4.21 -6.65
C PHE A 37 -3.50 4.49 -5.25
N PHE A 38 -4.82 4.53 -5.13
CA PHE A 38 -5.51 4.51 -3.84
C PHE A 38 -6.27 3.21 -3.71
N CYS A 39 -6.48 2.78 -2.47
CA CYS A 39 -7.32 1.63 -2.18
C CYS A 39 -8.36 2.00 -1.12
N HIS A 40 -9.57 1.48 -1.28
CA HIS A 40 -10.60 1.44 -0.27
C HIS A 40 -10.66 0.02 0.30
N PHE A 41 -10.58 -0.07 1.62
CA PHE A 41 -10.58 -1.29 2.39
C PHE A 41 -11.84 -1.37 3.23
N TRP A 42 -12.47 -2.56 3.27
CA TRP A 42 -13.62 -2.86 4.14
C TRP A 42 -13.34 -4.12 4.97
N TRP A 43 -13.51 -4.00 6.29
CA TRP A 43 -13.38 -5.10 7.23
C TRP A 43 -14.53 -5.08 8.25
N GLY A 44 -15.59 -5.83 7.94
CA GLY A 44 -16.80 -5.81 8.76
C GLY A 44 -17.44 -4.42 8.72
N SER A 45 -17.55 -3.77 9.88
CA SER A 45 -18.05 -2.39 9.98
C SER A 45 -16.98 -1.31 9.83
N LYS A 46 -15.70 -1.68 9.70
CA LYS A 46 -14.58 -0.75 9.54
C LYS A 46 -14.33 -0.49 8.06
N GLU A 47 -13.99 0.74 7.72
CA GLU A 47 -13.50 1.08 6.38
C GLU A 47 -12.35 2.10 6.42
N LYS A 48 -11.55 2.13 5.37
CA LYS A 48 -10.51 3.15 5.18
C LYS A 48 -10.21 3.34 3.71
N VAL A 49 -9.96 4.57 3.30
CA VAL A 49 -9.45 4.90 1.98
C VAL A 49 -8.17 5.73 2.11
N PHE A 50 -7.13 5.36 1.37
CA PHE A 50 -5.87 6.10 1.32
C PHE A 50 -5.02 5.71 0.11
N ASP A 51 -4.04 6.56 -0.20
CA ASP A 51 -3.04 6.31 -1.24
C ASP A 51 -2.10 5.18 -0.80
N VAL A 52 -2.08 4.08 -1.55
CA VAL A 52 -1.15 2.96 -1.33
C VAL A 52 0.13 3.12 -2.14
N PHE A 53 0.11 3.98 -3.16
CA PHE A 53 1.27 4.38 -3.95
C PHE A 53 1.06 5.79 -4.49
N ASN A 54 1.99 6.70 -4.24
CA ASN A 54 2.05 8.02 -4.90
C ASN A 54 3.48 8.55 -5.09
N ASP A 55 4.49 7.71 -4.84
CA ASP A 55 5.90 8.04 -5.04
C ASP A 55 6.74 6.79 -5.38
N PRO A 56 7.51 6.80 -6.48
CA PRO A 56 8.31 5.64 -6.90
C PRO A 56 9.54 5.40 -6.01
N TYR A 57 9.98 6.39 -5.22
CA TYR A 57 11.17 6.28 -4.37
C TYR A 57 10.84 5.91 -2.94
N THR A 58 9.64 6.21 -2.44
CA THR A 58 9.27 5.97 -1.04
C THR A 58 7.94 5.23 -0.85
N CYS A 59 7.34 4.74 -1.94
CA CYS A 59 5.95 4.26 -2.04
C CYS A 59 4.91 5.35 -1.80
N VAL A 60 5.00 6.01 -0.65
CA VAL A 60 4.13 7.12 -0.24
C VAL A 60 4.99 8.31 0.15
N LYS A 61 4.61 9.50 -0.31
CA LYS A 61 5.33 10.73 0.02
C LYS A 61 5.33 10.99 1.52
N GLY A 62 6.46 11.51 2.01
CA GLY A 62 6.59 11.96 3.39
C GLY A 62 6.99 10.87 4.40
N THR A 63 7.13 9.61 4.00
CA THR A 63 7.63 8.54 4.89
C THR A 63 9.12 8.68 5.22
N GLY A 64 9.88 9.41 4.38
CA GLY A 64 11.32 9.63 4.57
C GLY A 64 12.19 8.39 4.42
N ASN A 65 11.60 7.23 4.10
CA ASN A 65 12.29 5.95 3.98
C ASN A 65 12.37 5.55 2.50
N PRO A 66 13.57 5.33 1.93
CA PRO A 66 13.71 4.89 0.55
C PRO A 66 13.19 3.46 0.39
N ASN A 67 12.42 3.23 -0.68
CA ASN A 67 12.00 1.93 -1.12
C ASN A 67 13.12 1.27 -1.93
N ILE A 68 13.85 0.35 -1.30
CA ILE A 68 14.97 -0.36 -1.93
C ILE A 68 14.49 -1.50 -2.85
N LEU A 69 13.34 -2.12 -2.54
CA LEU A 69 12.86 -3.31 -3.23
C LEU A 69 12.05 -3.03 -4.50
N THR A 70 11.74 -1.76 -4.76
CA THR A 70 10.81 -1.32 -5.82
C THR A 70 9.42 -1.97 -5.75
N ASN A 71 9.07 -2.55 -4.62
CA ASN A 71 7.73 -3.05 -4.30
C ASN A 71 7.17 -2.30 -3.07
N CYS A 72 5.85 -2.15 -3.00
CA CYS A 72 5.18 -1.45 -1.90
C CYS A 72 4.25 -2.44 -1.21
N LYS A 73 4.72 -3.02 -0.11
CA LYS A 73 4.01 -4.08 0.59
C LYS A 73 3.21 -3.49 1.75
N TRP A 74 1.90 -3.69 1.67
CA TRP A 74 0.95 -3.30 2.69
C TRP A 74 0.40 -4.53 3.41
N GLU A 75 0.21 -4.41 4.72
CA GLU A 75 -0.45 -5.41 5.54
C GLU A 75 -1.59 -4.76 6.32
N ALA A 76 -2.81 -5.25 6.12
CA ALA A 76 -3.97 -4.85 6.90
C ALA A 76 -4.12 -5.80 8.09
N ARG A 77 -4.15 -5.24 9.30
CA ARG A 77 -4.34 -5.95 10.56
C ARG A 77 -5.59 -5.44 11.27
N ALA A 78 -5.95 -6.05 12.40
CA ALA A 78 -7.15 -5.69 13.14
C ALA A 78 -7.12 -4.24 13.69
N ASP A 79 -5.92 -3.71 13.96
CA ASP A 79 -5.63 -2.39 14.52
C ASP A 79 -5.28 -1.33 13.47
N GLY A 80 -4.86 -1.72 12.27
CA GLY A 80 -4.62 -0.75 11.21
C GLY A 80 -3.86 -1.30 10.01
N PHE A 81 -3.15 -0.41 9.34
CA PHE A 81 -2.43 -0.65 8.12
C PHE A 81 -0.95 -0.44 8.34
N TYR A 82 -0.16 -1.37 7.83
CA TYR A 82 1.28 -1.37 7.95
C TYR A 82 1.93 -1.30 6.58
N LEU A 83 2.95 -0.46 6.46
CA LEU A 83 3.81 -0.38 5.28
C LEU A 83 5.17 -1.00 5.61
N GLU A 84 5.65 -1.90 4.76
CA GLU A 84 6.99 -2.44 4.88
C GLU A 84 8.02 -1.36 4.52
N LEU A 85 8.91 -1.04 5.46
CA LEU A 85 9.99 -0.07 5.29
C LEU A 85 11.34 -0.74 5.51
N PHE A 86 12.38 -0.21 4.87
CA PHE A 86 13.75 -0.66 5.03
C PHE A 86 14.46 0.12 6.13
N ASN A 87 15.07 -0.58 7.08
CA ASN A 87 15.96 -0.01 8.08
C ASN A 87 17.42 -0.10 7.59
N SER A 88 18.02 1.03 7.25
CA SER A 88 19.40 1.08 6.75
C SER A 88 20.47 0.81 7.80
N THR A 89 20.15 0.90 9.09
CA THR A 89 21.10 0.64 10.18
C THR A 89 21.22 -0.86 10.46
N SER A 90 20.10 -1.58 10.49
CA SER A 90 20.08 -3.02 10.73
C SER A 90 20.08 -3.85 9.44
N GLU A 91 19.92 -3.21 8.28
CA GLU A 91 19.75 -3.86 6.98
C GLU A 91 18.57 -4.85 6.95
N THR A 92 17.47 -4.50 7.63
CA THR A 92 16.27 -5.33 7.74
C THR A 92 15.00 -4.60 7.33
N TYR A 93 13.97 -5.37 6.98
CA TYR A 93 12.63 -4.86 6.74
C TYR A 93 11.77 -4.96 7.99
N TYR A 94 10.91 -3.97 8.19
CA TYR A 94 9.94 -3.96 9.29
C TYR A 94 8.62 -3.37 8.84
N MET A 95 7.55 -3.74 9.55
CA MET A 95 6.20 -3.25 9.29
C MET A 95 5.96 -1.99 10.11
N TYR A 96 5.94 -0.83 9.46
CA TYR A 96 5.64 0.47 10.07
C TYR A 96 4.14 0.67 10.16
N HIS A 97 3.61 0.89 11.37
CA HIS A 97 2.19 1.20 11.58
C HIS A 97 1.89 2.59 11.01
N TYR A 98 1.18 2.62 9.88
CA TYR A 98 0.99 3.82 9.08
C TYR A 98 -0.32 4.53 9.42
N LEU A 99 -1.42 3.77 9.50
CA LEU A 99 -2.76 4.30 9.76
C LEU A 99 -3.56 3.32 10.60
N GLU A 100 -4.47 3.86 11.41
CA GLU A 100 -5.53 3.09 12.05
C GLU A 100 -6.77 3.02 11.13
N TRP A 101 -7.62 2.03 11.40
CA TRP A 101 -8.98 2.01 10.84
C TRP A 101 -9.75 3.28 11.23
N SER A 102 -10.74 3.65 10.42
CA SER A 102 -11.72 4.66 10.80
C SER A 102 -12.84 4.08 11.66
#